data_AF-R9N0L6-F1
#
_entry.id   AF-R9N0L6-F1
#
_cell.length_a   1.000
_cell.length_b   1.000
_cell.length_c   1.000
_cell.angle_alpha   90.00
_cell.angle_beta   90.00
_cell.angle_gamma   90.00
#
_symmetry.space_group_name_H-M   'P 1'
#
loop_
_entity.id
_entity.type
_entity.pdbx_description
1 polymer ?
#
loop_
_entity_poly.entity_id
_entity_poly.type
_entity_poly.pdbx_seq_one_letter_code
_entity_poly.pdbx_strand_id
1 'polypeptide(L)'
;MSAENLRNMNDYIGEKRKRSQNLLIVEGNHEKNKLFWLLFACFPEIDIHMDDIWIYGTNIYLLYDDIEKEYGDGWAESGDDIDLPFVISKKRYPDNLRYKIDFTNIIIVFDYERHDANFSEEKILKMQKYFTDAADMGKLYINYPMIESYQHLQTLPDAGYGERKILVSLQPGKEYKALVRAETMIAKYIEYPHKIEDLLKERYGITDVEKRNKCCNMILDISEENKLNDKIQNILCQMIKDVSLETAKYQIKDMIMQLGYAHNGQTYWECMRKIFSQIICHNIRKANRIQNDQYLIEEDRYKQCFEALDLTKILEMQNETSHNINTGFIWVLNTCVFFVAEYNFALVKE
;
A
#
# COMPACT_ATOMS: atom_id res chain seq x y z
N MET A 1 10.62 49.67 31.87
CA MET A 1 10.64 48.42 31.06
C MET A 1 10.43 48.82 29.62
N SER A 2 11.52 48.83 28.86
CA SER A 2 11.62 49.35 27.49
C SER A 2 10.88 48.46 26.49
N ALA A 3 10.49 49.07 25.37
CA ALA A 3 9.82 48.47 24.20
C ALA A 3 10.66 47.43 23.43
N GLU A 4 11.70 46.86 24.06
CA GLU A 4 12.60 45.86 23.48
C GLU A 4 12.18 44.42 23.75
N ASN A 5 11.24 44.17 24.67
CA ASN A 5 10.79 42.81 24.99
C ASN A 5 9.62 42.30 24.11
N LEU A 6 9.24 43.03 23.05
CA LEU A 6 8.14 42.66 22.14
C LEU A 6 8.60 42.26 20.73
N ARG A 7 9.92 42.06 20.50
CA ARG A 7 10.47 41.78 19.17
C ARG A 7 11.09 40.39 18.96
N ASN A 8 11.05 39.48 19.92
CA ASN A 8 11.58 38.11 19.76
C ASN A 8 10.48 37.04 19.81
N MET A 9 9.47 37.15 18.96
CA MET A 9 8.44 36.10 18.81
C MET A 9 8.06 35.87 17.33
N ASN A 10 9.01 36.04 16.41
CA ASN A 10 8.73 35.89 14.97
C ASN A 10 9.81 35.12 14.16
N ASP A 11 10.76 34.45 14.80
CA ASP A 11 11.81 33.70 14.09
C ASP A 11 11.60 32.17 14.10
N TYR A 12 10.34 31.71 14.10
CA TYR A 12 10.01 30.38 13.60
C TYR A 12 9.49 30.51 12.17
N ILE A 13 10.41 30.75 11.23
CA ILE A 13 10.17 30.44 9.82
C ILE A 13 10.22 28.92 9.69
N GLY A 14 9.17 28.25 10.20
CA GLY A 14 8.85 26.89 9.78
C GLY A 14 8.53 26.92 8.29
N GLU A 15 8.87 25.85 7.57
CA GLU A 15 8.50 25.70 6.17
C GLU A 15 7.03 26.10 5.97
N LYS A 16 6.74 26.88 4.92
CA LYS A 16 5.36 27.28 4.61
C LYS A 16 4.50 26.01 4.54
N ARG A 17 3.52 25.90 5.45
CA ARG A 17 2.59 24.77 5.51
C ARG A 17 1.97 24.52 4.13
N LYS A 18 2.26 23.34 3.56
CA LYS A 18 1.67 22.88 2.31
C LYS A 18 0.23 22.45 2.61
N ARG A 19 -0.74 23.06 1.93
CA ARG A 19 -2.19 22.77 2.12
C ARG A 19 -2.69 21.86 1.00
N SER A 20 -3.81 21.20 1.25
CA SER A 20 -4.54 20.38 0.28
C SER A 20 -3.79 19.13 -0.18
N GLN A 21 -3.05 18.48 0.73
CA GLN A 21 -2.30 17.26 0.45
C GLN A 21 -3.17 16.00 0.64
N ASN A 22 -2.82 14.88 0.01
CA ASN A 22 -3.45 13.59 0.28
C ASN A 22 -2.57 12.81 1.26
N LEU A 23 -3.10 12.51 2.44
CA LEU A 23 -2.40 11.77 3.50
C LEU A 23 -2.75 10.29 3.43
N LEU A 24 -1.72 9.45 3.47
CA LEU A 24 -1.86 8.00 3.64
C LEU A 24 -1.16 7.56 4.92
N ILE A 25 -1.92 7.03 5.87
CA ILE A 25 -1.41 6.47 7.13
C ILE A 25 -1.34 4.97 6.99
N VAL A 26 -0.17 4.40 7.22
CA VAL A 26 0.08 2.95 7.14
C VAL A 26 0.69 2.43 8.43
N GLU A 27 0.48 1.15 8.71
CA GLU A 27 1.03 0.48 9.88
C GLU A 27 2.57 0.49 9.90
N GLY A 28 3.26 0.16 8.80
CA GLY A 28 4.70 -0.08 8.81
C GLY A 28 5.49 0.41 7.59
N ASN A 29 6.79 0.11 7.61
CA ASN A 29 7.71 0.43 6.53
C ASN A 29 7.49 -0.40 5.27
N HIS A 30 6.93 -1.61 5.40
CA HIS A 30 6.72 -2.50 4.26
C HIS A 30 5.65 -1.95 3.32
N GLU A 31 4.56 -1.48 3.90
CA GLU A 31 3.42 -0.83 3.25
C GLU A 31 3.92 0.38 2.44
N LYS A 32 4.63 1.31 3.12
CA LYS A 32 5.17 2.52 2.50
C LYS A 32 6.18 2.21 1.40
N ASN A 33 7.26 1.50 1.73
CA ASN A 33 8.44 1.43 0.86
C ASN A 33 8.37 0.31 -0.19
N LYS A 34 7.39 -0.59 -0.12
CA LYS A 34 7.18 -1.64 -1.14
C LYS A 34 5.85 -1.49 -1.85
N LEU A 35 4.73 -1.67 -1.15
CA LEU A 35 3.42 -1.69 -1.81
C LEU A 35 3.08 -0.32 -2.39
N PHE A 36 2.98 0.72 -1.56
CA PHE A 36 2.50 2.03 -2.02
C PHE A 36 3.50 2.74 -2.92
N TRP A 37 4.80 2.60 -2.65
CA TRP A 37 5.83 3.04 -3.60
C TRP A 37 5.62 2.44 -4.99
N LEU A 38 5.45 1.11 -5.09
CA LEU A 38 5.27 0.44 -6.38
C LEU A 38 3.91 0.78 -7.01
N LEU A 39 2.86 0.87 -6.20
CA LEU A 39 1.51 1.20 -6.63
C LEU A 39 1.48 2.59 -7.27
N PHE A 40 2.03 3.61 -6.61
CA PHE A 40 2.04 4.98 -7.13
C PHE A 40 3.01 5.16 -8.31
N ALA A 41 4.06 4.34 -8.40
CA ALA A 41 4.87 4.28 -9.63
C ALA A 41 4.06 3.72 -10.83
N CYS A 42 3.15 2.77 -10.61
CA CYS A 42 2.29 2.20 -11.66
C CYS A 42 1.06 3.07 -12.00
N PHE A 43 0.59 3.88 -11.04
CA PHE A 43 -0.57 4.76 -11.16
C PHE A 43 -0.17 6.21 -10.82
N PRO A 44 0.68 6.85 -11.65
CA PRO A 44 1.14 8.22 -11.40
C PRO A 44 0.01 9.26 -11.46
N GLU A 45 -1.18 8.88 -11.95
CA GLU A 45 -2.39 9.71 -11.91
C GLU A 45 -2.89 9.95 -10.50
N ILE A 46 -2.49 9.12 -9.53
CA ILE A 46 -2.83 9.26 -8.12
C ILE A 46 -1.85 10.23 -7.46
N ASP A 47 -2.34 11.40 -7.04
CA ASP A 47 -1.53 12.48 -6.47
C ASP A 47 -1.26 12.27 -4.97
N ILE A 48 -0.46 11.26 -4.61
CA ILE A 48 0.06 11.07 -3.25
C ILE A 48 1.58 11.08 -3.28
N HIS A 49 2.19 12.07 -2.62
CA HIS A 49 3.64 12.10 -2.47
C HIS A 49 4.09 11.11 -1.40
N MET A 50 5.26 10.49 -1.60
CA MET A 50 5.85 9.55 -0.63
C MET A 50 6.09 10.17 0.76
N ASP A 51 6.31 11.48 0.85
CA ASP A 51 6.45 12.21 2.12
C ASP A 51 5.12 12.36 2.87
N ASP A 52 4.01 12.28 2.15
CA ASP A 52 2.64 12.28 2.68
C ASP A 52 2.14 10.86 2.97
N ILE A 53 3.03 9.85 2.93
CA ILE A 53 2.77 8.51 3.46
C ILE A 53 3.39 8.41 4.85
N TRP A 54 2.55 8.47 5.88
CA TRP A 54 2.97 8.42 7.28
C TRP A 54 2.89 7.01 7.80
N ILE A 55 4.00 6.56 8.39
CA ILE A 55 4.02 5.31 9.14
C ILE A 55 3.48 5.62 10.53
N TYR A 56 2.49 4.87 11.02
CA TYR A 56 2.01 4.93 12.39
C TYR A 56 2.82 4.02 13.33
N GLY A 57 3.39 2.92 12.81
CA GLY A 57 4.41 2.05 13.41
C GLY A 57 3.91 1.10 14.50
N THR A 58 2.61 0.88 14.58
CA THR A 58 1.96 -0.10 15.43
C THR A 58 0.55 -0.35 14.90
N ASN A 59 -0.29 -1.08 15.63
CA ASN A 59 -1.59 -1.55 15.17
C ASN A 59 -2.74 -0.56 15.40
N ILE A 60 -3.88 -0.88 14.81
CA ILE A 60 -5.10 -0.08 14.89
C ILE A 60 -5.64 0.08 16.32
N TYR A 61 -5.41 -0.88 17.21
CA TYR A 61 -5.90 -0.85 18.59
C TYR A 61 -5.18 0.21 19.42
N LEU A 62 -3.86 0.37 19.23
CA LEU A 62 -3.13 1.46 19.86
C LEU A 62 -3.48 2.81 19.23
N LEU A 63 -3.86 2.87 17.95
CA LEU A 63 -4.40 4.11 17.37
C LEU A 63 -5.73 4.49 18.00
N TYR A 64 -6.63 3.52 18.19
CA TYR A 64 -7.89 3.72 18.90
C TYR A 64 -7.63 4.30 20.30
N ASP A 65 -6.68 3.72 21.06
CA ASP A 65 -6.36 4.19 22.41
C ASP A 65 -5.76 5.61 22.43
N ASP A 66 -4.95 5.96 21.44
CA ASP A 66 -4.42 7.32 21.30
C ASP A 66 -5.54 8.34 20.99
N ILE A 67 -6.53 7.97 20.17
CA ILE A 67 -7.70 8.81 19.89
C ILE A 67 -8.53 8.98 21.15
N GLU A 68 -8.86 7.90 21.84
CA GLU A 68 -9.66 7.92 23.09
C GLU A 68 -8.96 8.75 24.18
N LYS A 69 -7.62 8.69 24.25
CA LYS A 69 -6.85 9.51 25.18
C LYS A 69 -6.94 11.01 24.88
N GLU A 70 -7.03 11.40 23.61
CA GLU A 70 -7.08 12.80 23.20
C GLU A 70 -8.50 13.38 23.25
N TYR A 71 -9.52 12.58 22.91
CA TYR A 71 -10.90 13.04 22.74
C TYR A 71 -11.88 12.53 23.80
N GLY A 72 -11.46 11.59 24.65
CA GLY A 72 -12.27 11.01 25.72
C GLY A 72 -12.96 9.70 25.33
N ASP A 73 -13.57 9.08 26.33
CA ASP A 73 -14.39 7.88 26.15
C ASP A 73 -15.69 8.25 25.42
N GLY A 74 -16.04 7.47 24.39
CA GLY A 74 -17.24 7.72 23.59
C GLY A 74 -17.06 8.61 22.36
N TRP A 75 -15.80 8.91 21.98
CA TRP A 75 -15.47 9.75 20.81
C TRP A 75 -16.14 9.30 19.50
N ALA A 76 -16.40 8.00 19.36
CA ALA A 76 -17.04 7.44 18.17
C ALA A 76 -18.56 7.67 18.17
N GLU A 77 -19.20 7.70 19.34
CA GLU A 77 -20.64 7.88 19.53
C GLU A 77 -21.05 9.35 19.62
N SER A 78 -20.17 10.22 20.13
CA SER A 78 -20.37 11.67 20.22
C SER A 78 -20.36 12.36 18.85
N GLY A 79 -19.78 11.72 17.84
CA GLY A 79 -19.58 12.31 16.52
C GLY A 79 -18.55 13.44 16.54
N ASP A 80 -17.56 13.36 17.45
CA ASP A 80 -16.50 14.34 17.54
C ASP A 80 -15.72 14.43 16.22
N ASP A 81 -15.27 15.63 15.84
CA ASP A 81 -14.42 15.85 14.66
C ASP A 81 -12.97 15.53 15.03
N ILE A 82 -12.59 14.27 14.84
CA ILE A 82 -11.27 13.76 15.22
C ILE A 82 -10.22 14.30 14.23
N ASP A 83 -9.36 15.18 14.72
CA ASP A 83 -8.16 15.60 14.00
C ASP A 83 -7.08 14.50 14.10
N LEU A 84 -7.26 13.45 13.30
CA LEU A 84 -6.35 12.30 13.24
C LEU A 84 -4.89 12.70 12.90
N PRO A 85 -4.63 13.61 11.93
CA PRO A 85 -3.28 14.09 11.68
C PRO A 85 -2.64 14.76 12.90
N PHE A 86 -3.42 15.47 13.72
CA PHE A 86 -2.93 16.02 14.97
C PHE A 86 -2.57 14.94 15.99
N VAL A 87 -3.42 13.93 16.20
CA VAL A 87 -3.12 12.79 17.10
C VAL A 87 -1.78 12.13 16.72
N ILE A 88 -1.60 11.83 15.42
CA ILE A 88 -0.41 11.14 14.92
C ILE A 88 0.83 12.05 14.98
N SER A 89 0.71 13.30 14.51
CA SER A 89 1.84 14.23 14.48
C SER A 89 2.29 14.63 15.90
N LYS A 90 1.38 14.78 16.86
CA LYS A 90 1.72 15.01 18.27
C LYS A 90 2.56 13.88 18.86
N LYS A 91 2.28 12.63 18.49
CA LYS A 91 3.02 11.45 18.95
C LYS A 91 4.38 11.29 18.27
N ARG A 92 4.48 11.60 16.97
CA ARG A 92 5.67 11.29 16.16
C ARG A 92 6.56 12.48 15.84
N TYR A 93 5.96 13.66 15.69
CA TYR A 93 6.60 14.90 15.23
C TYR A 93 6.15 16.07 16.12
N PRO A 94 6.45 16.06 17.44
CA PRO A 94 5.94 17.06 18.37
C PRO A 94 6.36 18.50 18.00
N ASP A 95 7.49 18.66 17.30
CA ASP A 95 8.00 19.95 16.83
C ASP A 95 7.39 20.40 15.49
N ASN A 96 6.62 19.53 14.81
CA ASN A 96 5.99 19.81 13.52
C ASN A 96 4.56 19.25 13.48
N LEU A 97 3.70 19.82 14.31
CA LEU A 97 2.29 19.46 14.39
C LEU A 97 1.58 19.74 13.06
N ARG A 98 0.76 18.78 12.66
CA ARG A 98 -0.07 18.80 11.45
C ARG A 98 -1.52 18.58 11.84
N TYR A 99 -2.41 19.11 11.02
CA TYR A 99 -3.84 19.14 11.33
C TYR A 99 -4.65 18.65 10.13
N LYS A 100 -5.88 18.19 10.38
CA LYS A 100 -6.84 17.75 9.35
C LYS A 100 -6.95 18.76 8.21
N ILE A 101 -7.01 20.05 8.52
CA ILE A 101 -7.11 21.15 7.52
C ILE A 101 -5.93 21.23 6.54
N ASP A 102 -4.79 20.60 6.83
CA ASP A 102 -3.66 20.56 5.91
C ASP A 102 -3.88 19.55 4.76
N PHE A 103 -4.86 18.65 4.90
CA PHE A 103 -5.10 17.52 4.00
C PHE A 103 -6.48 17.60 3.34
N THR A 104 -6.55 17.20 2.07
CA THR A 104 -7.79 17.05 1.30
C THR A 104 -8.41 15.68 1.52
N ASN A 105 -7.57 14.64 1.54
CA ASN A 105 -8.00 13.27 1.78
C ASN A 105 -7.11 12.61 2.84
N ILE A 106 -7.71 11.79 3.70
CA ILE A 106 -7.01 10.98 4.70
C ILE A 106 -7.37 9.51 4.47
N ILE A 107 -6.36 8.72 4.14
CA ILE A 107 -6.49 7.28 3.92
C ILE A 107 -5.75 6.56 5.03
N ILE A 108 -6.36 5.51 5.58
CA ILE A 108 -5.84 4.79 6.73
C ILE A 108 -5.80 3.30 6.37
N VAL A 109 -4.66 2.66 6.57
CA VAL A 109 -4.44 1.26 6.21
C VAL A 109 -3.83 0.50 7.39
N PHE A 110 -4.56 -0.51 7.84
CA PHE A 110 -4.15 -1.38 8.95
C PHE A 110 -4.43 -2.84 8.63
N ASP A 111 -3.74 -3.72 9.36
CA ASP A 111 -3.99 -5.14 9.32
C ASP A 111 -5.06 -5.55 10.34
N TYR A 112 -5.73 -6.69 10.11
CA TYR A 112 -6.83 -7.16 10.96
C TYR A 112 -6.36 -7.72 12.31
N GLU A 113 -5.15 -8.30 12.34
CA GLU A 113 -4.43 -8.80 13.53
C GLU A 113 -5.30 -9.41 14.65
N ARG A 114 -6.13 -10.42 14.34
CA ARG A 114 -7.00 -11.09 15.34
C ARG A 114 -6.26 -11.65 16.57
N HIS A 115 -4.98 -11.97 16.42
CA HIS A 115 -4.16 -12.56 17.48
C HIS A 115 -3.43 -11.54 18.33
N ASP A 116 -3.56 -10.25 18.01
CA ASP A 116 -2.96 -9.21 18.85
C ASP A 116 -3.57 -9.25 20.25
N ALA A 117 -2.74 -9.00 21.27
CA ALA A 117 -3.20 -9.00 22.66
C ALA A 117 -4.25 -7.89 22.93
N ASN A 118 -4.27 -6.83 22.13
CA ASN A 118 -5.23 -5.73 22.23
C ASN A 118 -6.43 -5.88 21.28
N PHE A 119 -6.56 -7.04 20.60
CA PHE A 119 -7.67 -7.29 19.69
C PHE A 119 -9.01 -7.05 20.39
N SER A 120 -9.84 -6.22 19.76
CA SER A 120 -11.21 -5.98 20.19
C SER A 120 -12.09 -5.75 18.97
N GLU A 121 -13.08 -6.64 18.79
CA GLU A 121 -14.07 -6.53 17.73
C GLU A 121 -14.82 -5.21 17.83
N GLU A 122 -15.12 -4.75 19.04
CA GLU A 122 -15.78 -3.47 19.29
C GLU A 122 -14.92 -2.30 18.80
N LYS A 123 -13.63 -2.25 19.19
CA LYS A 123 -12.73 -1.15 18.82
C LYS A 123 -12.55 -1.06 17.31
N ILE A 124 -12.26 -2.18 16.64
CA ILE A 124 -12.04 -2.18 15.18
C ILE A 124 -13.33 -1.87 14.41
N LEU A 125 -14.50 -2.29 14.90
CA LEU A 125 -15.79 -1.91 14.32
C LEU A 125 -16.08 -0.41 14.48
N LYS A 126 -15.79 0.18 15.64
CA LYS A 126 -15.92 1.63 15.86
C LYS A 126 -15.03 2.40 14.89
N MET A 127 -13.77 1.99 14.74
CA MET A 127 -12.84 2.59 13.77
C MET A 127 -13.38 2.50 12.33
N GLN A 128 -13.86 1.33 11.90
CA GLN A 128 -14.37 1.11 10.54
C GLN A 128 -15.67 1.88 10.26
N LYS A 129 -16.53 2.08 11.27
CA LYS A 129 -17.77 2.86 11.16
C LYS A 129 -17.54 4.36 11.16
N TYR A 130 -16.49 4.82 11.85
CA TYR A 130 -16.13 6.23 11.92
C TYR A 130 -15.38 6.70 10.66
N PHE A 131 -14.34 5.98 10.24
CA PHE A 131 -13.49 6.34 9.10
C PHE A 131 -14.04 5.77 7.78
N THR A 132 -15.06 6.42 7.22
CA THR A 132 -15.80 5.95 6.03
C THR A 132 -15.54 6.73 4.75
N ASP A 133 -15.22 8.03 4.83
CA ASP A 133 -15.01 8.92 3.70
C ASP A 133 -13.66 9.63 3.79
N ALA A 134 -12.84 9.44 2.75
CA ALA A 134 -11.48 9.98 2.70
C ALA A 134 -11.47 11.51 2.74
N ALA A 135 -12.48 12.17 2.18
CA ALA A 135 -12.57 13.63 2.10
C ALA A 135 -13.17 14.29 3.36
N ASP A 136 -13.64 13.50 4.33
CA ASP A 136 -14.14 13.97 5.61
C ASP A 136 -13.25 13.52 6.77
N MET A 137 -13.67 12.54 7.59
CA MET A 137 -12.90 12.06 8.75
C MET A 137 -11.73 11.18 8.35
N GLY A 138 -11.72 10.71 7.10
CA GLY A 138 -10.77 9.75 6.57
C GLY A 138 -11.44 8.41 6.30
N LYS A 139 -10.74 7.55 5.54
CA LYS A 139 -11.23 6.23 5.14
C LYS A 139 -10.31 5.11 5.57
N LEU A 140 -10.86 4.13 6.29
CA LEU A 140 -10.13 2.97 6.77
C LEU A 140 -10.27 1.77 5.83
N TYR A 141 -9.14 1.22 5.44
CA TYR A 141 -9.00 -0.08 4.80
C TYR A 141 -8.29 -1.06 5.75
N ILE A 142 -8.92 -2.21 5.96
CA ILE A 142 -8.36 -3.32 6.74
C ILE A 142 -7.93 -4.44 5.80
N ASN A 143 -6.70 -4.92 5.94
CA ASN A 143 -6.21 -6.07 5.19
C ASN A 143 -6.31 -7.35 6.00
N TYR A 144 -6.78 -8.42 5.36
CA TYR A 144 -7.14 -9.68 5.99
C TYR A 144 -6.26 -10.83 5.46
N PRO A 145 -5.50 -11.52 6.34
CA PRO A 145 -5.22 -11.13 7.72
C PRO A 145 -4.29 -9.92 7.85
N MET A 146 -3.53 -9.63 6.79
CA MET A 146 -2.49 -8.60 6.81
C MET A 146 -2.10 -8.14 5.39
N ILE A 147 -1.21 -7.15 5.29
CA ILE A 147 -0.82 -6.53 4.01
C ILE A 147 -0.43 -7.56 2.95
N GLU A 148 0.30 -8.63 3.29
CA GLU A 148 0.75 -9.63 2.33
C GLU A 148 -0.39 -10.35 1.55
N SER A 149 -1.65 -10.20 2.00
CA SER A 149 -2.84 -10.65 1.27
C SER A 149 -2.94 -10.17 -0.18
N TYR A 150 -2.39 -9.00 -0.55
CA TYR A 150 -2.40 -8.54 -1.95
C TYR A 150 -1.55 -9.43 -2.88
N GLN A 151 -0.58 -10.15 -2.31
CA GLN A 151 0.31 -11.03 -3.06
C GLN A 151 -0.14 -12.49 -3.07
N HIS A 152 -1.17 -12.84 -2.31
CA HIS A 152 -1.54 -14.24 -2.08
C HIS A 152 -2.37 -14.82 -3.24
N LEU A 153 -1.76 -14.83 -4.43
CA LEU A 153 -2.28 -15.30 -5.71
C LEU A 153 -1.35 -16.38 -6.25
N GLN A 154 -1.90 -17.55 -6.56
CA GLN A 154 -1.14 -18.70 -7.08
C GLN A 154 -0.99 -18.65 -8.60
N THR A 155 -1.84 -17.92 -9.30
CA THR A 155 -1.76 -17.70 -10.76
C THR A 155 -2.34 -16.33 -11.09
N LEU A 156 -2.23 -15.88 -12.34
CA LEU A 156 -2.87 -14.67 -12.84
C LEU A 156 -3.54 -14.99 -14.19
N PRO A 157 -4.88 -15.01 -14.27
CA PRO A 157 -5.85 -14.87 -13.17
C PRO A 157 -5.86 -16.07 -12.21
N ASP A 158 -6.33 -15.89 -10.97
CA ASP A 158 -6.46 -16.91 -9.93
C ASP A 158 -7.93 -17.31 -9.70
N ALA A 159 -8.34 -18.44 -10.28
CA ALA A 159 -9.70 -18.97 -10.12
C ALA A 159 -10.01 -19.42 -8.68
N GLY A 160 -8.99 -19.85 -7.93
CA GLY A 160 -9.14 -20.32 -6.55
C GLY A 160 -9.17 -19.20 -5.52
N TYR A 161 -8.82 -17.97 -5.91
CA TYR A 161 -8.72 -16.84 -4.98
C TYR A 161 -10.01 -16.57 -4.20
N GLY A 162 -11.18 -16.72 -4.83
CA GLY A 162 -12.48 -16.49 -4.19
C GLY A 162 -12.71 -17.33 -2.93
N GLU A 163 -12.18 -18.55 -2.90
CA GLU A 163 -12.35 -19.49 -1.77
C GLU A 163 -11.14 -19.52 -0.81
N ARG A 164 -10.10 -18.72 -1.08
CA ARG A 164 -8.85 -18.71 -0.31
C ARG A 164 -9.07 -18.17 1.10
N LYS A 165 -8.71 -18.96 2.10
CA LYS A 165 -8.86 -18.61 3.52
C LYS A 165 -7.70 -19.21 4.31
N ILE A 166 -7.48 -18.67 5.49
CA ILE A 166 -6.48 -19.16 6.42
C ILE A 166 -7.12 -19.45 7.77
N LEU A 167 -6.69 -20.51 8.43
CA LEU A 167 -7.18 -20.85 9.77
C LEU A 167 -6.69 -19.82 10.78
N VAL A 168 -7.54 -19.49 11.75
CA VAL A 168 -7.16 -18.65 12.90
C VAL A 168 -6.04 -19.32 13.70
N SER A 169 -6.05 -20.66 13.82
CA SER A 169 -4.98 -21.41 14.48
C SER A 169 -3.59 -21.26 13.84
N LEU A 170 -3.49 -20.72 12.61
CA LEU A 170 -2.21 -20.36 11.99
C LEU A 170 -1.47 -19.26 12.77
N GLN A 171 -2.20 -18.44 13.53
CA GLN A 171 -1.72 -17.20 14.15
C GLN A 171 -0.99 -16.32 13.13
N PRO A 172 -1.71 -15.70 12.18
CA PRO A 172 -1.12 -14.94 11.10
C PRO A 172 -0.13 -13.89 11.60
N GLY A 173 0.95 -13.77 10.85
CA GLY A 173 2.18 -13.13 11.27
C GLY A 173 3.31 -13.68 10.41
N LYS A 174 4.35 -14.22 11.03
CA LYS A 174 5.49 -14.77 10.30
C LYS A 174 5.10 -15.98 9.44
N GLU A 175 4.21 -16.82 9.94
CA GLU A 175 3.70 -18.05 9.32
C GLU A 175 2.95 -17.72 8.03
N TYR A 176 2.03 -16.75 8.09
CA TYR A 176 1.30 -16.28 6.93
C TYR A 176 2.22 -15.64 5.88
N LYS A 177 3.20 -14.83 6.29
CA LYS A 177 4.20 -14.27 5.36
C LYS A 177 5.01 -15.37 4.65
N ALA A 178 5.39 -16.41 5.37
CA ALA A 178 6.10 -17.55 4.79
C ALA A 178 5.20 -18.32 3.79
N LEU A 179 3.92 -18.50 4.13
CA LEU A 179 2.93 -19.11 3.24
C LEU A 179 2.78 -18.31 1.94
N VAL A 180 2.55 -16.99 2.04
CA VAL A 180 2.42 -16.11 0.86
C VAL A 180 3.67 -16.19 -0.02
N ARG A 181 4.87 -16.14 0.57
CA ARG A 181 6.14 -16.25 -0.18
C ARG A 181 6.29 -17.60 -0.91
N ALA A 182 5.79 -18.67 -0.32
CA ALA A 182 5.86 -20.01 -0.92
C ALA A 182 4.86 -20.18 -2.08
N GLU A 183 3.71 -19.51 -2.01
CA GLU A 183 2.61 -19.70 -2.98
C GLU A 183 2.53 -18.63 -4.06
N THR A 184 3.03 -17.42 -3.81
CA THR A 184 2.82 -16.29 -4.71
C THR A 184 3.60 -16.44 -6.02
N MET A 185 2.91 -16.27 -7.14
CA MET A 185 3.56 -16.20 -8.46
C MET A 185 3.99 -14.78 -8.83
N ILE A 186 3.60 -13.77 -8.04
CA ILE A 186 3.82 -12.37 -8.38
C ILE A 186 4.99 -11.71 -7.64
N ALA A 187 5.57 -12.37 -6.64
CA ALA A 187 6.71 -11.84 -5.88
C ALA A 187 7.87 -11.42 -6.79
N LYS A 188 8.16 -12.20 -7.85
CA LYS A 188 9.25 -11.88 -8.79
C LYS A 188 9.06 -10.53 -9.49
N TYR A 189 7.81 -10.12 -9.76
CA TYR A 189 7.51 -8.82 -10.37
C TYR A 189 7.61 -7.70 -9.34
N ILE A 190 7.08 -7.91 -8.13
CA ILE A 190 7.08 -6.91 -7.05
C ILE A 190 8.50 -6.60 -6.57
N GLU A 191 9.35 -7.62 -6.41
CA GLU A 191 10.72 -7.46 -5.92
C GLU A 191 11.69 -6.93 -6.98
N TYR A 192 11.27 -6.92 -8.25
CA TYR A 192 12.16 -6.68 -9.37
C TYR A 192 12.89 -5.33 -9.34
N PRO A 193 12.23 -4.19 -9.07
CA PRO A 193 12.91 -2.91 -9.03
C PRO A 193 13.98 -2.85 -7.94
N HIS A 194 13.68 -3.39 -6.75
CA HIS A 194 14.64 -3.49 -5.65
C HIS A 194 15.81 -4.40 -6.00
N LYS A 195 15.57 -5.53 -6.70
CA LYS A 195 16.66 -6.40 -7.18
C LYS A 195 17.60 -5.70 -8.15
N ILE A 196 17.07 -4.85 -9.05
CA ILE A 196 17.90 -4.02 -9.93
C ILE A 196 18.68 -3.00 -9.09
N GLU A 197 18.00 -2.32 -8.16
CA GLU A 197 18.64 -1.31 -7.31
C GLU A 197 19.80 -1.92 -6.49
N ASP A 198 19.56 -3.04 -5.82
CA ASP A 198 20.54 -3.77 -5.02
C ASP A 198 21.71 -4.24 -5.91
N LEU A 199 21.42 -4.77 -7.11
CA LEU A 199 22.45 -5.16 -8.07
C LEU A 199 23.35 -3.96 -8.46
N LEU A 200 22.75 -2.83 -8.80
CA LEU A 200 23.48 -1.62 -9.19
C LEU A 200 24.32 -1.06 -8.02
N LYS A 201 23.80 -1.12 -6.79
CA LYS A 201 24.47 -0.61 -5.59
C LYS A 201 25.58 -1.54 -5.13
N GLU A 202 25.23 -2.79 -4.83
CA GLU A 202 26.10 -3.75 -4.12
C GLU A 202 27.17 -4.34 -5.05
N ARG A 203 26.79 -4.65 -6.30
CA ARG A 203 27.70 -5.31 -7.25
C ARG A 203 28.46 -4.32 -8.12
N TYR A 204 27.81 -3.24 -8.54
CA TYR A 204 28.38 -2.28 -9.49
C TYR A 204 28.78 -0.95 -8.87
N GLY A 205 28.55 -0.76 -7.57
CA GLY A 205 29.08 0.37 -6.81
C GLY A 205 28.46 1.72 -7.14
N ILE A 206 27.24 1.76 -7.68
CA ILE A 206 26.50 3.01 -7.93
C ILE A 206 25.90 3.50 -6.60
N THR A 207 26.72 4.15 -5.78
CA THR A 207 26.34 4.60 -4.43
C THR A 207 25.46 5.84 -4.44
N ASP A 208 25.61 6.70 -5.45
CA ASP A 208 24.79 7.90 -5.67
C ASP A 208 23.32 7.51 -5.90
N VAL A 209 22.45 7.92 -4.98
CA VAL A 209 21.03 7.52 -4.93
C VAL A 209 20.26 8.07 -6.13
N GLU A 210 20.46 9.34 -6.50
CA GLU A 210 19.75 9.96 -7.62
C GLU A 210 20.14 9.31 -8.95
N LYS A 211 21.45 9.09 -9.16
CA LYS A 211 21.93 8.40 -10.36
C LYS A 211 21.45 6.96 -10.42
N ARG A 212 21.46 6.24 -9.29
CA ARG A 212 20.97 4.86 -9.22
C ARG A 212 19.47 4.78 -9.53
N ASN A 213 18.66 5.65 -8.95
CA ASN A 213 17.22 5.70 -9.22
C ASN A 213 16.93 6.02 -10.68
N LYS A 214 17.63 7.00 -11.26
CA LYS A 214 17.53 7.31 -12.68
C LYS A 214 17.88 6.11 -13.57
N CYS A 215 18.98 5.42 -13.25
CA CYS A 215 19.41 4.23 -13.96
C CYS A 215 18.37 3.11 -13.88
N CYS A 216 17.85 2.83 -12.67
CA CYS A 216 16.80 1.84 -12.43
C CYS A 216 15.56 2.15 -13.27
N ASN A 217 15.06 3.38 -13.24
CA ASN A 217 13.89 3.79 -14.03
C ASN A 217 14.11 3.61 -15.53
N MET A 218 15.27 4.03 -16.06
CA MET A 218 15.59 3.84 -17.48
C MET A 218 15.63 2.35 -17.89
N ILE A 219 16.04 1.46 -16.98
CA ILE A 219 16.03 0.01 -17.23
C ILE A 219 14.59 -0.52 -17.23
N LEU A 220 13.77 -0.09 -16.28
CA LEU A 220 12.36 -0.50 -16.16
C LEU A 220 11.49 0.01 -17.34
N ASP A 221 11.91 1.10 -17.97
CA ASP A 221 11.26 1.69 -19.16
C ASP A 221 11.63 1.00 -20.49
N ILE A 222 12.47 -0.04 -20.48
CA ILE A 222 12.85 -0.73 -21.73
C ILE A 222 11.70 -1.62 -22.21
N SER A 223 11.08 -1.26 -23.33
CA SER A 223 9.99 -2.06 -23.92
C SER A 223 10.36 -2.92 -25.13
N GLU A 224 11.54 -2.70 -25.74
CA GLU A 224 11.91 -3.31 -27.03
C GLU A 224 12.96 -4.42 -26.85
N GLU A 225 12.54 -5.70 -26.91
CA GLU A 225 13.44 -6.86 -26.75
C GLU A 225 14.61 -6.86 -27.75
N ASN A 226 14.37 -6.50 -29.02
CA ASN A 226 15.38 -6.50 -30.08
C ASN A 226 16.50 -5.46 -29.88
N LYS A 227 16.25 -4.39 -29.11
CA LYS A 227 17.22 -3.33 -28.81
C LYS A 227 17.75 -3.39 -27.38
N LEU A 228 17.44 -4.47 -26.66
CA LEU A 228 17.71 -4.61 -25.23
C LEU A 228 19.20 -4.43 -24.90
N ASN A 229 20.08 -5.08 -25.67
CA ASN A 229 21.54 -4.95 -25.50
C ASN A 229 22.01 -3.50 -25.62
N ASP A 230 21.60 -2.80 -26.68
CA ASP A 230 22.07 -1.45 -26.98
C ASP A 230 21.51 -0.44 -25.98
N LYS A 231 20.23 -0.58 -25.59
CA LYS A 231 19.61 0.27 -24.58
C LYS A 231 20.29 0.12 -23.22
N ILE A 232 20.50 -1.11 -22.75
CA ILE A 232 21.19 -1.36 -21.47
C ILE A 232 22.63 -0.82 -21.53
N GLN A 233 23.36 -1.07 -22.62
CA GLN A 233 24.71 -0.53 -22.81
C GLN A 233 24.74 0.99 -22.67
N ASN A 234 23.83 1.69 -23.36
CA ASN A 234 23.76 3.15 -23.35
C ASN A 234 23.37 3.71 -21.97
N ILE A 235 22.56 3.01 -21.20
CA ILE A 235 22.20 3.39 -19.82
C ILE A 235 23.41 3.25 -18.89
N LEU A 236 24.12 2.13 -18.99
CA LEU A 236 25.18 1.77 -18.04
C LEU A 236 26.54 2.39 -18.35
N CYS A 237 26.85 2.73 -19.60
CA CYS A 237 28.19 3.16 -20.02
C CYS A 237 28.68 4.44 -19.33
N GLN A 238 27.76 5.31 -18.90
CA GLN A 238 28.11 6.52 -18.16
C GLN A 238 28.18 6.32 -16.64
N MET A 239 27.79 5.14 -16.15
CA MET A 239 27.53 4.87 -14.73
C MET A 239 28.43 3.78 -14.14
N ILE A 240 28.92 2.86 -14.97
CA ILE A 240 29.70 1.70 -14.56
C ILE A 240 31.06 1.71 -15.28
N LYS A 241 32.13 1.27 -14.60
CA LYS A 241 33.46 1.12 -15.20
C LYS A 241 33.44 0.11 -16.35
N ASP A 242 34.17 0.39 -17.43
CA ASP A 242 34.22 -0.43 -18.65
C ASP A 242 34.45 -1.93 -18.39
N VAL A 243 35.32 -2.27 -17.44
CA VAL A 243 35.68 -3.67 -17.12
C VAL A 243 34.47 -4.49 -16.63
N SER A 244 33.49 -3.85 -15.98
CA SER A 244 32.29 -4.50 -15.44
C SER A 244 31.05 -4.30 -16.29
N LEU A 245 31.12 -3.47 -17.34
CA LEU A 245 29.98 -3.03 -18.15
C LEU A 245 29.33 -4.19 -18.92
N GLU A 246 30.14 -5.02 -19.60
CA GLU A 246 29.63 -6.18 -20.32
C GLU A 246 28.89 -7.16 -19.39
N THR A 247 29.49 -7.45 -18.23
CA THR A 247 28.90 -8.34 -17.23
C THR A 247 27.58 -7.79 -16.70
N ALA A 248 27.52 -6.48 -16.41
CA ALA A 248 26.29 -5.81 -15.98
C ALA A 248 25.19 -5.88 -17.05
N LYS A 249 25.56 -5.61 -18.31
CA LYS A 249 24.64 -5.66 -19.43
C LYS A 249 23.96 -7.03 -19.56
N TYR A 250 24.73 -8.11 -19.56
CA TYR A 250 24.16 -9.45 -19.70
C TYR A 250 23.31 -9.88 -18.50
N GLN A 251 23.67 -9.47 -17.28
CA GLN A 251 22.87 -9.79 -16.09
C GLN A 251 21.54 -9.06 -16.07
N ILE A 252 21.53 -7.76 -16.37
CA ILE A 252 20.29 -6.98 -16.44
C ILE A 252 19.43 -7.49 -17.59
N LYS A 253 20.03 -7.84 -18.73
CA LYS A 253 19.32 -8.48 -19.84
C LYS A 253 18.65 -9.78 -19.40
N ASP A 254 19.38 -10.68 -18.75
CA ASP A 254 18.83 -11.95 -18.26
C ASP A 254 17.65 -11.71 -17.31
N MET A 255 17.81 -10.78 -16.37
CA MET A 255 16.76 -10.35 -15.45
C MET A 255 15.50 -9.84 -16.18
N ILE A 256 15.64 -9.03 -17.23
CA ILE A 256 14.51 -8.53 -18.05
C ILE A 256 13.82 -9.69 -18.78
N MET A 257 14.60 -10.58 -19.39
CA MET A 257 14.10 -11.74 -20.12
C MET A 257 13.33 -12.71 -19.21
N GLN A 258 13.76 -12.89 -17.95
CA GLN A 258 13.07 -13.74 -16.96
C GLN A 258 11.67 -13.24 -16.57
N LEU A 259 11.45 -11.91 -16.60
CA LEU A 259 10.11 -11.35 -16.39
C LEU A 259 9.26 -11.34 -17.66
N GLY A 260 9.88 -11.24 -18.83
CA GLY A 260 9.20 -11.36 -20.12
C GLY A 260 8.36 -10.15 -20.53
N TYR A 261 8.39 -9.03 -19.80
CA TYR A 261 7.58 -7.85 -20.15
C TYR A 261 7.98 -7.22 -21.50
N ALA A 262 9.30 -7.17 -21.78
CA ALA A 262 9.82 -6.61 -23.04
C ALA A 262 9.49 -7.47 -24.27
N HIS A 263 9.22 -8.77 -24.09
CA HIS A 263 8.76 -9.66 -25.17
C HIS A 263 7.41 -9.20 -25.73
N ASN A 264 6.56 -8.66 -24.86
CA ASN A 264 5.24 -8.16 -25.22
C ASN A 264 5.26 -6.69 -25.69
N GLY A 265 6.45 -6.11 -25.91
CA GLY A 265 6.57 -4.70 -26.29
C GLY A 265 6.17 -3.73 -25.19
N GLN A 266 6.14 -4.17 -23.93
CA GLN A 266 5.71 -3.36 -22.78
C GLN A 266 6.90 -2.95 -21.93
N THR A 267 6.77 -1.86 -21.18
CA THR A 267 7.66 -1.52 -20.06
C THR A 267 7.33 -2.38 -18.82
N TYR A 268 8.21 -2.37 -17.83
CA TYR A 268 7.91 -2.99 -16.53
C TYR A 268 6.67 -2.37 -15.90
N TRP A 269 6.52 -1.04 -15.97
CA TRP A 269 5.40 -0.32 -15.35
C TRP A 269 4.06 -0.68 -15.97
N GLU A 270 3.99 -0.79 -17.30
CA GLU A 270 2.78 -1.24 -18.00
C GLU A 270 2.42 -2.69 -17.64
N CYS A 271 3.43 -3.56 -17.49
CA CYS A 271 3.23 -4.94 -17.04
C CYS A 271 2.71 -4.99 -15.60
N MET A 272 3.36 -4.27 -14.67
CA MET A 272 3.00 -4.25 -13.27
C MET A 272 1.63 -3.60 -13.02
N ARG A 273 1.27 -2.58 -13.82
CA ARG A 273 -0.07 -1.98 -13.80
C ARG A 273 -1.16 -3.01 -14.11
N LYS A 274 -0.98 -3.84 -15.16
CA LYS A 274 -1.90 -4.95 -15.47
C LYS A 274 -1.99 -5.97 -14.32
N ILE A 275 -0.86 -6.30 -13.71
CA ILE A 275 -0.82 -7.18 -12.52
C ILE A 275 -1.65 -6.57 -11.39
N PHE A 276 -1.48 -5.29 -11.06
CA PHE A 276 -2.29 -4.62 -10.05
C PHE A 276 -3.77 -4.56 -10.41
N SER A 277 -4.14 -4.28 -11.67
CA SER A 277 -5.54 -4.31 -12.10
C SER A 277 -6.17 -5.69 -11.86
N GLN A 278 -5.43 -6.78 -12.10
CA GLN A 278 -5.90 -8.13 -11.76
C GLN A 278 -6.01 -8.36 -10.25
N ILE A 279 -5.04 -7.90 -9.45
CA ILE A 279 -5.08 -7.98 -7.97
C ILE A 279 -6.33 -7.26 -7.44
N ILE A 280 -6.57 -6.03 -7.90
CA ILE A 280 -7.73 -5.22 -7.50
C ILE A 280 -9.00 -5.96 -7.90
N CYS A 281 -9.09 -6.46 -9.13
CA CYS A 281 -10.27 -7.18 -9.59
C CYS A 281 -10.55 -8.47 -8.79
N HIS A 282 -9.51 -9.22 -8.43
CA HIS A 282 -9.66 -10.40 -7.58
C HIS A 282 -10.18 -10.04 -6.18
N ASN A 283 -9.69 -8.94 -5.61
CA ASN A 283 -10.14 -8.48 -4.30
C ASN A 283 -11.57 -7.92 -4.34
N ILE A 284 -11.98 -7.21 -5.39
CA ILE A 284 -13.36 -6.72 -5.54
C ILE A 284 -14.34 -7.90 -5.66
N ARG A 285 -14.03 -8.88 -6.53
CA ARG A 285 -14.84 -10.11 -6.66
C ARG A 285 -14.94 -10.86 -5.34
N LYS A 286 -13.85 -10.91 -4.60
CA LYS A 286 -13.83 -11.59 -3.30
C LYS A 286 -14.58 -10.85 -2.22
N ALA A 287 -14.48 -9.53 -2.16
CA ALA A 287 -15.30 -8.72 -1.26
C ALA A 287 -16.79 -8.95 -1.55
N ASN A 288 -17.19 -8.99 -2.82
CA ASN A 288 -18.56 -9.33 -3.21
C ASN A 288 -18.95 -10.77 -2.82
N ARG A 289 -18.02 -11.74 -2.94
CA ARG A 289 -18.24 -13.12 -2.47
C ARG A 289 -18.47 -13.17 -0.97
N ILE A 290 -17.67 -12.47 -0.18
CA ILE A 290 -17.84 -12.43 1.28
C ILE A 290 -19.18 -11.76 1.62
N GLN A 291 -19.50 -10.62 1.01
CA GLN A 291 -20.68 -9.81 1.34
C GLN A 291 -22.02 -10.36 0.85
N ASN A 292 -22.03 -10.92 -0.35
CA ASN A 292 -23.25 -11.25 -1.11
C ASN A 292 -23.26 -12.71 -1.59
N ASP A 293 -22.30 -13.53 -1.16
CA ASP A 293 -22.13 -14.93 -1.59
C ASP A 293 -21.92 -15.09 -3.11
N GLN A 294 -21.52 -14.03 -3.82
CA GLN A 294 -21.36 -14.03 -5.28
C GLN A 294 -19.93 -13.61 -5.71
N TYR A 295 -19.17 -14.52 -6.32
CA TYR A 295 -17.81 -14.20 -6.80
C TYR A 295 -17.79 -13.69 -8.25
N LEU A 296 -18.62 -14.25 -9.12
CA LEU A 296 -18.69 -13.85 -10.53
C LEU A 296 -19.52 -12.56 -10.65
N ILE A 297 -18.93 -11.55 -11.30
CA ILE A 297 -19.54 -10.25 -11.56
C ILE A 297 -19.51 -10.04 -13.06
N GLU A 298 -20.65 -9.66 -13.63
CA GLU A 298 -20.76 -9.26 -15.04
C GLU A 298 -19.97 -7.96 -15.28
N GLU A 299 -19.33 -7.86 -16.45
CA GLU A 299 -18.35 -6.80 -16.74
C GLU A 299 -18.94 -5.37 -16.68
N ASP A 300 -20.18 -5.22 -17.14
CA ASP A 300 -20.96 -3.97 -17.11
C ASP A 300 -21.41 -3.59 -15.69
N ARG A 301 -21.56 -4.58 -14.80
CA ARG A 301 -21.97 -4.38 -13.40
C ARG A 301 -20.81 -4.22 -12.44
N TYR A 302 -19.56 -4.31 -12.91
CA TYR A 302 -18.37 -4.31 -12.08
C TYR A 302 -18.26 -3.06 -11.20
N LYS A 303 -18.52 -1.89 -11.78
CA LYS A 303 -18.49 -0.60 -11.06
C LYS A 303 -19.58 -0.51 -9.99
N GLN A 304 -20.81 -0.87 -10.34
CA GLN A 304 -21.93 -0.88 -9.39
C GLN A 304 -21.70 -1.86 -8.23
N CYS A 305 -21.10 -3.02 -8.52
CA CYS A 305 -20.75 -4.00 -7.50
C CYS A 305 -19.71 -3.43 -6.53
N PHE A 306 -18.68 -2.76 -7.06
CA PHE A 306 -17.68 -2.09 -6.24
C PHE A 306 -18.26 -0.98 -5.36
N GLU A 307 -19.09 -0.10 -5.93
CA GLU A 307 -19.76 0.99 -5.20
C GLU A 307 -20.73 0.49 -4.11
N ALA A 308 -21.21 -0.76 -4.22
CA ALA A 308 -22.09 -1.40 -3.25
C ALA A 308 -21.35 -2.19 -2.16
N LEU A 309 -20.01 -2.22 -2.17
CA LEU A 309 -19.23 -2.87 -1.11
C LEU A 309 -19.30 -2.05 0.18
N ASP A 310 -19.59 -2.73 1.26
CA ASP A 310 -19.66 -2.20 2.62
C ASP A 310 -18.53 -2.83 3.44
N LEU A 311 -17.47 -2.05 3.66
CA LEU A 311 -16.29 -2.51 4.40
C LEU A 311 -16.63 -2.83 5.87
N THR A 312 -17.63 -2.18 6.45
CA THR A 312 -18.12 -2.50 7.81
C THR A 312 -18.78 -3.86 7.82
N LYS A 313 -19.69 -4.14 6.87
CA LYS A 313 -20.33 -5.46 6.76
C LYS A 313 -19.29 -6.56 6.52
N ILE A 314 -18.30 -6.32 5.67
CA ILE A 314 -17.17 -7.23 5.42
C ILE A 314 -16.40 -7.52 6.72
N LEU A 315 -16.08 -6.49 7.52
CA LEU A 315 -15.44 -6.65 8.81
C LEU A 315 -16.30 -7.47 9.80
N GLU A 316 -17.61 -7.23 9.85
CA GLU A 316 -18.53 -8.00 10.70
C GLU A 316 -18.53 -9.50 10.33
N MET A 317 -18.57 -9.83 9.04
CA MET A 317 -18.48 -11.23 8.59
C MET A 317 -17.11 -11.85 8.86
N GLN A 318 -16.02 -11.08 8.69
CA GLN A 318 -14.69 -11.54 9.05
C GLN A 318 -14.61 -11.82 10.56
N ASN A 319 -15.21 -10.96 11.40
CA ASN A 319 -15.30 -11.18 12.83
C ASN A 319 -16.04 -12.48 13.16
N GLU A 320 -17.19 -12.71 12.54
CA GLU A 320 -18.01 -13.90 12.75
C GLU A 320 -17.26 -15.19 12.38
N THR A 321 -16.65 -15.26 11.18
CA THR A 321 -15.99 -16.49 10.72
C THR A 321 -14.71 -16.83 11.47
N SER A 322 -14.09 -15.83 12.10
CA SER A 322 -12.81 -15.98 12.79
C SER A 322 -12.91 -16.05 14.32
N HIS A 323 -14.13 -16.04 14.87
CA HIS A 323 -14.38 -16.11 16.31
C HIS A 323 -13.79 -17.38 16.96
N ASN A 324 -13.93 -18.55 16.31
CA ASN A 324 -13.40 -19.80 16.88
C ASN A 324 -11.88 -19.93 16.64
N ILE A 325 -11.10 -20.01 17.72
CA ILE A 325 -9.64 -20.10 17.62
C ILE A 325 -9.12 -21.36 16.92
N ASN A 326 -9.86 -22.47 16.99
CA ASN A 326 -9.44 -23.78 16.49
C ASN A 326 -9.98 -24.08 15.09
N THR A 327 -11.24 -23.72 14.82
CA THR A 327 -11.95 -24.05 13.57
C THR A 327 -12.31 -22.83 12.74
N GLY A 328 -12.18 -21.63 13.30
CA GLY A 328 -12.44 -20.37 12.62
C GLY A 328 -11.38 -20.08 11.57
N PHE A 329 -11.74 -19.19 10.65
CA PHE A 329 -10.88 -18.81 9.55
C PHE A 329 -11.07 -17.33 9.19
N ILE A 330 -10.05 -16.78 8.55
CA ILE A 330 -10.04 -15.43 8.01
C ILE A 330 -10.04 -15.56 6.48
N TRP A 331 -10.97 -14.89 5.82
CA TRP A 331 -10.94 -14.76 4.36
C TRP A 331 -9.75 -13.90 3.97
N VAL A 332 -8.92 -14.39 3.05
CA VAL A 332 -7.80 -13.59 2.52
C VAL A 332 -8.36 -12.47 1.65
N LEU A 333 -8.25 -11.21 2.07
CA LEU A 333 -8.78 -10.05 1.35
C LEU A 333 -7.90 -8.84 1.62
N ASN A 334 -7.44 -8.17 0.57
CA ASN A 334 -6.72 -6.91 0.68
C ASN A 334 -7.65 -5.78 0.26
N THR A 335 -8.07 -4.94 1.20
CA THR A 335 -9.00 -3.84 0.88
C THR A 335 -8.26 -2.55 0.52
N CYS A 336 -7.00 -2.38 0.91
CA CYS A 336 -6.27 -1.14 0.61
C CYS A 336 -5.99 -0.95 -0.89
N VAL A 337 -5.96 -2.04 -1.68
CA VAL A 337 -5.90 -1.94 -3.15
C VAL A 337 -7.15 -1.32 -3.78
N PHE A 338 -8.29 -1.27 -3.07
CA PHE A 338 -9.51 -0.61 -3.54
C PHE A 338 -9.32 0.88 -3.73
N PHE A 339 -8.37 1.49 -3.03
CA PHE A 339 -8.06 2.90 -3.17
C PHE A 339 -7.86 3.35 -4.63
N VAL A 340 -7.23 2.52 -5.48
CA VAL A 340 -7.08 2.83 -6.91
C VAL A 340 -8.43 2.91 -7.62
N ALA A 341 -9.33 1.97 -7.32
CA ALA A 341 -10.68 1.92 -7.88
C ALA A 341 -11.56 3.08 -7.40
N GLU A 342 -11.38 3.53 -6.15
CA GLU A 342 -12.10 4.68 -5.60
C GLU A 342 -11.60 6.00 -6.18
N TYR A 343 -10.28 6.13 -6.35
CA TYR A 343 -9.70 7.32 -6.97
C TYR A 343 -10.23 7.51 -8.39
N ASN A 344 -10.15 6.47 -9.21
CA ASN A 344 -10.77 6.45 -10.53
C ASN A 344 -10.93 5.01 -11.01
N PHE A 345 -12.16 4.52 -11.05
CA PHE A 345 -12.48 3.16 -11.46
C PHE A 345 -11.98 2.79 -12.87
N ALA A 346 -11.82 3.78 -13.76
CA ALA A 346 -11.27 3.55 -15.10
C ALA A 346 -9.80 3.09 -15.08
N LEU A 347 -9.05 3.33 -14.00
CA LEU A 347 -7.67 2.87 -13.87
C LEU A 347 -7.56 1.35 -13.67
N VAL A 348 -8.66 0.71 -13.25
CA VAL A 348 -8.72 -0.74 -12.96
C VAL A 348 -9.19 -1.53 -14.18
N LYS A 349 -9.86 -0.90 -15.14
CA LYS A 349 -10.28 -1.53 -16.40
C LYS A 349 -9.11 -1.58 -17.39
N GLU A 350 -8.95 -2.72 -18.07
CA GLU A 350 -8.07 -2.87 -19.25
C GLU A 350 -8.72 -2.29 -20.50
#